data_AF-A0A364Y1H9-F1
#
_entry.id   AF-A0A364Y1H9-F1
#
_cell.length_a   1.000
_cell.length_b   1.000
_cell.length_c   1.000
_cell.angle_alpha   90.00
_cell.angle_beta   90.00
_cell.angle_gamma   90.00
#
_symmetry.space_group_name_H-M   'P 1'
#
loop_
_entity.id
_entity.type
_entity.pdbx_description
1 polymer ?
#
loop_
_entity_poly.entity_id
_entity_poly.type
_entity_poly.pdbx_seq_one_letter_code
_entity_poly.pdbx_strand_id
1 'polypeptide(L)'
;MKIQTLAIALIVLFSRADFSYAQDALPPAYLTTQAFPDSVLNLSLLTRDNGKTTFGKIIEAHRGKKVFVDFWASWCRDCIVGYPKLEALIKDVDSTKVDFIFISVDKDETKWLNAIEKFNMKGGAHFRSETAWKNTLTNYIVLDWIPRYLIIDESGKVVLPKAVKVEHPDVLKKLTE
;
A
#
# COMPACT_ATOMS: atom_id res chain seq x y z
N MET A 1 -50.06 -42.62 3.52
CA MET A 1 -48.68 -42.46 3.01
C MET A 1 -48.60 -41.22 2.11
N LYS A 2 -48.29 -40.04 2.67
CA LYS A 2 -47.79 -38.85 1.95
C LYS A 2 -46.95 -38.05 2.93
N ILE A 3 -45.63 -38.19 2.84
CA ILE A 3 -44.66 -37.43 3.62
C ILE A 3 -44.41 -36.15 2.82
N GLN A 4 -44.81 -35.01 3.37
CA GLN A 4 -44.44 -33.70 2.82
C GLN A 4 -43.09 -33.30 3.40
N THR A 5 -42.08 -33.27 2.53
CA THR A 5 -40.74 -32.74 2.84
C THR A 5 -40.80 -31.22 2.78
N LEU A 6 -40.71 -30.54 3.93
CA LEU A 6 -40.42 -29.11 3.98
C LEU A 6 -38.91 -28.90 3.77
N ALA A 7 -38.54 -28.29 2.65
CA ALA A 7 -37.19 -27.78 2.43
C ALA A 7 -37.07 -26.40 3.10
N ILE A 8 -36.24 -26.33 4.14
CA ILE A 8 -35.82 -25.07 4.76
C ILE A 8 -34.82 -24.40 3.82
N ALA A 9 -35.25 -23.34 3.14
CA ALA A 9 -34.36 -22.46 2.39
C ALA A 9 -33.57 -21.59 3.39
N LEU A 10 -32.37 -22.05 3.75
CA LEU A 10 -31.40 -21.26 4.50
C LEU A 10 -30.84 -20.17 3.58
N ILE A 11 -31.46 -19.00 3.57
CA ILE A 11 -30.94 -17.82 2.86
C ILE A 11 -29.73 -17.31 3.66
N VAL A 12 -28.54 -17.73 3.26
CA VAL A 12 -27.31 -17.12 3.72
C VAL A 12 -27.21 -15.75 3.05
N LEU A 13 -27.52 -14.69 3.79
CA LEU A 13 -27.27 -13.31 3.40
C LEU A 13 -25.76 -13.07 3.38
N PHE A 14 -25.07 -13.54 2.33
CA PHE A 14 -23.72 -13.08 2.03
C PHE A 14 -23.81 -11.60 1.64
N SER A 15 -23.24 -10.74 2.49
CA SER A 15 -23.15 -9.33 2.20
C SER A 15 -22.36 -9.15 0.89
N ARG A 16 -22.87 -8.33 -0.03
CA ARG A 16 -22.22 -8.06 -1.33
C ARG A 16 -20.84 -7.40 -1.17
N ALA A 17 -20.50 -6.91 0.02
CA ALA A 17 -19.22 -6.27 0.30
C ALA A 17 -18.07 -7.28 0.39
N ASP A 18 -18.33 -8.51 0.84
CA ASP A 18 -17.27 -9.50 1.08
C ASP A 18 -16.75 -10.14 -0.22
N PHE A 19 -17.59 -10.18 -1.27
CA PHE A 19 -17.25 -10.87 -2.52
C PHE A 19 -16.26 -10.07 -3.40
N SER A 20 -16.18 -8.74 -3.23
CA SER A 20 -15.31 -7.88 -4.05
C SER A 20 -13.83 -7.96 -3.66
N TYR A 21 -13.51 -8.39 -2.44
CA TYR A 21 -12.13 -8.37 -1.91
C TYR A 21 -11.45 -9.74 -1.98
N ALA A 22 -12.23 -10.82 -2.01
CA ALA A 22 -11.75 -12.20 -2.09
C ALA A 22 -11.09 -12.57 -3.45
N GLN A 23 -11.08 -11.66 -4.42
CA GLN A 23 -10.61 -11.91 -5.79
C GLN A 23 -9.17 -11.44 -6.05
N ASP A 24 -8.53 -10.75 -5.11
CA ASP A 24 -7.12 -10.43 -5.21
C ASP A 24 -6.30 -11.70 -4.95
N ALA A 25 -5.52 -12.15 -5.95
CA ALA A 25 -4.60 -13.25 -5.77
C ALA A 25 -3.73 -13.03 -4.52
N LEU A 26 -3.69 -14.04 -3.63
CA LEU A 26 -2.96 -13.96 -2.38
C LEU A 26 -1.48 -13.66 -2.67
N PRO A 27 -0.91 -12.64 -2.03
CA PRO A 27 0.49 -12.32 -2.21
C PRO A 27 1.38 -13.42 -1.60
N PRO A 28 2.67 -13.50 -1.99
CA PRO A 28 3.55 -14.54 -1.50
C PRO A 28 3.68 -14.53 0.03
N ALA A 29 3.56 -15.70 0.66
CA ALA A 29 3.58 -15.85 2.13
C ALA A 29 4.89 -15.39 2.79
N TYR A 30 6.00 -15.32 2.04
CA TYR A 30 7.27 -14.82 2.57
C TYR A 30 7.17 -13.35 3.00
N LEU A 31 6.30 -12.56 2.38
CA LEU A 31 6.18 -11.14 2.69
C LEU A 31 5.82 -10.90 4.16
N THR A 32 4.97 -11.74 4.74
CA THR A 32 4.51 -11.60 6.13
C THR A 32 5.29 -12.46 7.12
N THR A 33 6.27 -13.25 6.67
CA THR A 33 6.99 -14.20 7.52
C THR A 33 8.50 -13.95 7.56
N GLN A 34 9.05 -13.23 6.59
CA GLN A 34 10.47 -12.91 6.50
C GLN A 34 10.70 -11.41 6.61
N ALA A 35 11.86 -11.04 7.14
CA ALA A 35 12.34 -9.66 7.05
C ALA A 35 12.66 -9.32 5.58
N PHE A 36 12.64 -8.02 5.25
CA PHE A 36 13.12 -7.57 3.95
C PHE A 36 14.59 -7.98 3.76
N PRO A 37 14.97 -8.53 2.60
CA PRO A 37 16.36 -8.85 2.31
C PRO A 37 17.18 -7.56 2.12
N ASP A 38 18.49 -7.64 2.31
CA ASP A 38 19.40 -6.50 2.14
C ASP A 38 19.30 -5.85 0.75
N SER A 39 19.00 -6.63 -0.29
CA SER A 39 18.80 -6.10 -1.65
C SER A 39 17.60 -5.15 -1.74
N VAL A 40 16.56 -5.37 -0.94
CA VAL A 40 15.39 -4.50 -0.82
C VAL A 40 15.71 -3.32 0.09
N LEU A 41 16.34 -3.55 1.24
CA LEU A 41 16.71 -2.50 2.19
C LEU A 41 17.72 -1.50 1.59
N ASN A 42 18.59 -1.93 0.68
CA ASN A 42 19.56 -1.08 0.00
C ASN A 42 19.03 -0.44 -1.29
N LEU A 43 17.74 -0.60 -1.63
CA LEU A 43 17.14 0.07 -2.78
C LEU A 43 17.28 1.59 -2.63
N SER A 44 17.95 2.22 -3.61
CA SER A 44 18.11 3.68 -3.65
C SER A 44 16.82 4.37 -4.10
N LEU A 45 16.44 5.39 -3.34
CA LEU A 45 15.24 6.19 -3.54
C LEU A 45 15.61 7.68 -3.55
N LEU A 46 15.07 8.42 -4.51
CA LEU A 46 15.23 9.86 -4.61
C LEU A 46 14.22 10.57 -3.72
N THR A 47 14.64 11.65 -3.07
CA THR A 47 13.81 12.55 -2.30
C THR A 47 13.37 13.76 -3.16
N ARG A 48 12.39 14.54 -2.68
CA ARG A 48 11.85 15.69 -3.43
C ARG A 48 12.87 16.81 -3.66
N ASP A 49 13.88 16.90 -2.81
CA ASP A 49 15.00 17.86 -2.86
C ASP A 49 16.21 17.32 -3.64
N ASN A 50 16.00 16.31 -4.50
CA ASN A 50 17.05 15.66 -5.30
C ASN A 50 18.14 14.97 -4.46
N GLY A 51 17.86 14.69 -3.19
CA GLY A 51 18.66 13.84 -2.34
C GLY A 51 18.44 12.36 -2.62
N LYS A 52 19.22 11.53 -1.94
CA LYS A 52 19.14 10.06 -2.01
C LYS A 52 19.05 9.46 -0.63
N THR A 53 18.22 8.42 -0.51
CA THR A 53 18.13 7.58 0.67
C THR A 53 17.96 6.12 0.26
N THR A 54 17.88 5.21 1.22
CA THR A 54 17.55 3.81 0.96
C THR A 54 16.22 3.43 1.59
N PHE A 55 15.54 2.43 1.04
CA PHE A 55 14.31 1.90 1.63
C PHE A 55 14.51 1.47 3.10
N GLY A 56 15.64 0.84 3.42
CA GLY A 56 15.98 0.44 4.78
C GLY A 56 16.15 1.63 5.73
N LYS A 57 16.80 2.72 5.30
CA LYS A 57 16.88 3.96 6.09
C LYS A 57 15.51 4.59 6.34
N ILE A 58 14.62 4.50 5.35
CA ILE A 58 13.24 4.95 5.51
C ILE A 58 12.52 4.10 6.55
N ILE A 59 12.57 2.77 6.47
CA ILE A 59 11.91 1.91 7.47
C ILE A 59 12.52 2.11 8.87
N GLU A 60 13.83 2.25 8.97
CA GLU A 60 14.53 2.58 10.23
C GLU A 60 14.00 3.88 10.85
N ALA A 61 13.89 4.94 10.05
CA ALA A 61 13.49 6.26 10.51
C ALA A 61 12.06 6.30 11.08
N HIS A 62 11.23 5.30 10.78
CA HIS A 62 9.85 5.21 11.24
C HIS A 62 9.62 4.01 12.18
N ARG A 63 10.69 3.40 12.74
CA ARG A 63 10.55 2.37 13.78
C ARG A 63 9.73 2.90 14.95
N GLY A 64 8.89 2.03 15.53
CA GLY A 64 7.96 2.41 16.61
C GLY A 64 6.64 2.99 16.11
N LYS A 65 6.47 3.16 14.79
CA LYS A 65 5.22 3.53 14.14
C LYS A 65 4.91 2.55 13.01
N LYS A 66 3.63 2.43 12.67
CA LYS A 66 3.23 1.72 11.46
C LYS A 66 3.54 2.58 10.24
N VAL A 67 3.88 1.91 9.16
CA VAL A 67 4.18 2.56 7.89
C VAL A 67 3.20 2.09 6.84
N PHE A 68 2.41 3.02 6.31
CA PHE A 68 1.60 2.82 5.12
C PHE A 68 2.43 3.20 3.89
N VAL A 69 2.64 2.25 2.98
CA VAL A 69 3.41 2.47 1.74
C VAL A 69 2.46 2.44 0.54
N ASP A 70 2.42 3.53 -0.22
CA ASP A 70 1.70 3.68 -1.49
C ASP A 70 2.66 3.58 -2.67
N PHE A 71 2.47 2.58 -3.53
CA PHE A 71 3.14 2.49 -4.82
C PHE A 71 2.28 3.12 -5.91
N TRP A 72 2.78 4.18 -6.53
CA TRP A 72 2.03 5.01 -7.48
C TRP A 72 2.91 5.53 -8.63
N ALA A 73 2.30 6.22 -9.59
CA ALA A 73 3.02 6.94 -10.63
C ALA A 73 2.21 8.11 -11.21
N SER A 74 2.88 9.11 -11.76
CA SER A 74 2.26 10.30 -12.38
C SER A 74 1.30 9.98 -13.53
N TRP A 75 1.55 8.88 -14.23
CA TRP A 75 0.75 8.40 -15.36
C TRP A 75 -0.37 7.44 -14.95
N CYS A 76 -0.43 7.05 -13.67
CA CYS A 76 -1.45 6.14 -13.13
C CYS A 76 -2.72 6.92 -12.78
N ARG A 77 -3.72 6.88 -13.67
CA ARG A 77 -5.00 7.57 -13.46
C ARG A 77 -5.68 7.15 -12.15
N ASP A 78 -5.73 5.86 -11.86
CA ASP A 78 -6.42 5.33 -10.68
C ASP A 78 -5.74 5.75 -9.38
N CYS A 79 -4.40 5.89 -9.40
CA CYS A 79 -3.64 6.44 -8.28
C CYS A 79 -4.04 7.89 -7.99
N ILE A 80 -4.12 8.73 -9.04
CA ILE A 80 -4.50 10.14 -8.90
C ILE A 80 -5.96 10.28 -8.44
N VAL A 81 -6.88 9.49 -9.00
CA VAL A 81 -8.30 9.51 -8.61
C VAL A 81 -8.50 8.98 -7.18
N GLY A 82 -7.67 8.03 -6.74
CA GLY A 82 -7.71 7.49 -5.38
C GLY A 82 -7.09 8.42 -4.33
N TYR A 83 -6.21 9.34 -4.74
CA TYR A 83 -5.44 10.17 -3.81
C TYR A 83 -6.28 10.98 -2.80
N PRO A 84 -7.40 11.64 -3.16
CA PRO A 84 -8.22 12.36 -2.19
C PRO A 84 -8.75 11.48 -1.04
N LYS A 85 -8.99 10.19 -1.30
CA LYS A 85 -9.40 9.23 -0.26
C LYS A 85 -8.25 8.87 0.67
N LEU A 86 -7.04 8.79 0.12
CA LEU A 86 -5.83 8.61 0.89
C LEU A 86 -5.53 9.84 1.77
N GLU A 87 -5.76 11.05 1.25
CA GLU A 87 -5.65 12.29 2.03
C GLU A 87 -6.65 12.33 3.20
N ALA A 88 -7.87 11.82 3.01
CA ALA A 88 -8.83 11.64 4.10
C ALA A 88 -8.32 10.63 5.13
N LEU A 89 -7.82 9.47 4.69
CA LEU A 89 -7.25 8.48 5.61
C LEU A 89 -6.09 9.07 6.44
N ILE A 90 -5.20 9.85 5.83
CA ILE A 90 -4.09 10.53 6.55
C ILE A 90 -4.62 11.43 7.67
N LYS A 91 -5.75 12.10 7.47
CA LYS A 91 -6.37 12.98 8.48
C LYS A 91 -7.08 12.20 9.59
N ASP A 92 -7.60 11.02 9.26
CA ASP A 92 -8.40 10.21 10.19
C ASP A 92 -7.55 9.33 11.11
N VAL A 93 -6.29 9.05 10.75
CA VAL A 93 -5.38 8.23 11.58
C VAL A 93 -4.51 9.08 12.50
N ASP A 94 -4.12 8.49 13.63
CA ASP A 94 -3.22 9.11 14.60
C ASP A 94 -1.80 9.24 14.02
N SER A 95 -1.38 10.48 13.74
CA SER A 95 -0.06 10.80 13.18
C SER A 95 1.11 10.48 14.12
N THR A 96 0.84 10.24 15.40
CA THR A 96 1.84 9.75 16.36
C THR A 96 2.10 8.25 16.22
N LYS A 97 1.21 7.52 15.54
CA LYS A 97 1.26 6.05 15.38
C LYS A 97 1.49 5.57 13.96
N VAL A 98 1.13 6.39 12.97
CA VAL A 98 1.20 6.00 11.56
C VAL A 98 1.94 7.06 10.73
N ASP A 99 2.91 6.60 9.94
CA ASP A 99 3.54 7.40 8.90
C ASP A 99 3.13 6.89 7.50
N PHE A 100 3.02 7.83 6.56
CA PHE A 100 2.65 7.54 5.17
C PHE A 100 3.83 7.79 4.25
N ILE A 101 4.08 6.83 3.36
CA ILE A 101 5.22 6.81 2.46
C ILE A 101 4.73 6.55 1.04
N PHE A 102 5.05 7.45 0.14
CA PHE A 102 4.67 7.38 -1.26
C PHE A 102 5.90 7.03 -2.09
N ILE A 103 5.93 5.83 -2.67
CA ILE A 103 7.00 5.36 -3.54
C ILE A 103 6.52 5.43 -4.99
N SER A 104 7.01 6.42 -5.71
CA SER A 104 6.78 6.54 -7.14
C SER A 104 7.65 5.57 -7.94
N VAL A 105 7.02 4.94 -8.94
CA VAL A 105 7.68 4.13 -9.99
C VAL A 105 7.77 4.87 -11.32
N ASP A 106 7.64 6.20 -11.31
CA ASP A 106 7.91 7.05 -12.49
C ASP A 106 9.34 6.87 -12.97
N LYS A 107 9.53 6.90 -14.29
CA LYS A 107 10.86 6.92 -14.92
C LYS A 107 11.48 8.32 -14.94
N ASP A 108 10.64 9.34 -14.99
CA ASP A 108 11.02 10.74 -15.17
C ASP A 108 10.76 11.49 -13.87
N GLU A 109 11.83 12.01 -13.28
CA GLU A 109 11.79 12.73 -12.01
C GLU A 109 10.99 14.04 -12.10
N THR A 110 11.13 14.76 -13.21
CA THR A 110 10.38 16.00 -13.44
C THR A 110 8.88 15.73 -13.51
N LYS A 111 8.46 14.65 -14.17
CA LYS A 111 7.03 14.26 -14.20
C LYS A 111 6.52 13.88 -12.82
N TRP A 112 7.32 13.17 -12.03
CA TRP A 112 6.98 12.82 -10.66
C TRP A 112 6.79 14.06 -9.78
N LEU A 113 7.74 14.99 -9.79
CA LEU A 113 7.67 16.23 -9.02
C LEU A 113 6.49 17.11 -9.47
N ASN A 114 6.31 17.28 -10.78
CA ASN A 114 5.21 18.05 -11.35
C ASN A 114 3.85 17.45 -10.98
N ALA A 115 3.72 16.12 -10.89
CA ALA A 115 2.48 15.48 -10.50
C ALA A 115 2.16 15.71 -9.02
N ILE A 116 3.15 15.62 -8.14
CA ILE A 116 2.98 15.96 -6.71
C ILE A 116 2.45 17.38 -6.56
N GLU A 117 3.03 18.34 -7.26
CA GLU A 117 2.58 19.74 -7.24
C GLU A 117 1.19 19.90 -7.85
N LYS A 118 0.99 19.40 -9.08
CA LYS A 118 -0.26 19.54 -9.84
C LYS A 118 -1.47 18.98 -9.10
N PHE A 119 -1.31 17.83 -8.46
CA PHE A 119 -2.40 17.17 -7.71
C PHE A 119 -2.40 17.55 -6.23
N ASN A 120 -1.56 18.51 -5.84
CA ASN A 120 -1.44 19.02 -4.49
C ASN A 120 -1.32 17.87 -3.47
N MET A 121 -0.42 16.92 -3.76
CA MET A 121 -0.22 15.76 -2.91
C MET A 121 0.48 16.18 -1.62
N LYS A 122 -0.33 16.34 -0.56
CA LYS A 122 0.05 16.78 0.78
C LYS A 122 0.05 15.60 1.76
N GLY A 123 0.94 15.67 2.74
CA GLY A 123 1.07 14.67 3.78
C GLY A 123 1.91 13.46 3.36
N GLY A 124 2.50 12.81 4.35
CA GLY A 124 3.46 11.72 4.14
C GLY A 124 4.77 12.17 3.47
N ALA A 125 5.69 11.23 3.35
CA ALA A 125 6.98 11.40 2.70
C ALA A 125 6.93 10.82 1.29
N HIS A 126 7.40 11.58 0.30
CA HIS A 126 7.39 11.15 -1.11
C HIS A 126 8.80 10.82 -1.58
N PHE A 127 8.92 9.67 -2.23
CA PHE A 127 10.15 9.17 -2.81
C PHE A 127 9.92 8.64 -4.23
N ARG A 128 10.97 8.61 -5.05
CA ARG A 128 10.96 7.96 -6.37
C ARG A 128 12.00 6.85 -6.41
N SER A 129 11.64 5.68 -6.92
CA SER A 129 12.63 4.65 -7.21
C SER A 129 13.56 5.09 -8.34
N GLU A 130 14.88 5.07 -8.12
CA GLU A 130 15.84 5.41 -9.18
C GLU A 130 15.67 4.52 -10.42
N THR A 131 15.37 3.24 -10.20
CA THR A 131 15.17 2.21 -11.23
C THR A 131 13.70 2.09 -11.66
N ALA A 132 12.83 3.01 -11.25
CA ALA A 132 11.42 3.08 -11.62
C ALA A 132 10.67 1.77 -11.28
N TRP A 133 9.86 1.23 -12.19
CA TRP A 133 9.01 0.07 -11.94
C TRP A 133 9.77 -1.21 -11.60
N LYS A 134 10.85 -1.55 -12.31
CA LYS A 134 11.53 -2.84 -12.17
C LYS A 134 12.72 -2.69 -11.24
N ASN A 135 12.50 -2.94 -9.95
CA ASN A 135 13.50 -2.78 -8.91
C ASN A 135 13.41 -3.90 -7.86
N THR A 136 14.33 -3.93 -6.90
CA THR A 136 14.40 -5.00 -5.91
C THR A 136 13.15 -5.06 -5.03
N LEU A 137 12.60 -3.92 -4.60
CA LEU A 137 11.38 -3.85 -3.78
C LEU A 137 10.15 -4.29 -4.57
N THR A 138 9.95 -3.77 -5.78
CA THR A 138 8.76 -4.09 -6.59
C THR A 138 8.77 -5.54 -7.07
N ASN A 139 9.94 -6.10 -7.37
CA ASN A 139 10.08 -7.53 -7.67
C ASN A 139 9.81 -8.36 -6.40
N TYR A 140 10.33 -7.94 -5.24
CA TYR A 140 10.13 -8.65 -3.98
C TYR A 140 8.65 -8.70 -3.57
N ILE A 141 7.88 -7.63 -3.76
CA ILE A 141 6.43 -7.65 -3.45
C ILE A 141 5.57 -8.16 -4.61
N VAL A 142 6.19 -8.58 -5.72
CA VAL A 142 5.51 -9.01 -6.95
C VAL A 142 4.50 -7.95 -7.42
N LEU A 143 4.99 -6.71 -7.58
CA LEU A 143 4.17 -5.57 -8.00
C LEU A 143 3.72 -5.76 -9.46
N ASP A 144 2.47 -6.14 -9.64
CA ASP A 144 1.79 -6.38 -10.91
C ASP A 144 0.85 -5.23 -11.31
N TRP A 145 0.39 -4.44 -10.35
CA TRP A 145 -0.57 -3.35 -10.54
C TRP A 145 -0.32 -2.19 -9.56
N ILE A 146 -0.64 -0.97 -9.99
CA ILE A 146 -0.75 0.22 -9.13
C ILE A 146 -2.12 0.90 -9.33
N PRO A 147 -2.72 1.50 -8.29
CA PRO A 147 -2.18 1.70 -6.94
C PRO A 147 -2.07 0.39 -6.15
N ARG A 148 -1.06 0.33 -5.28
CA ARG A 148 -0.79 -0.79 -4.39
C ARG A 148 -0.39 -0.26 -3.02
N TYR A 149 -1.07 -0.74 -1.99
CA TYR A 149 -0.79 -0.41 -0.60
C TYR A 149 -0.18 -1.58 0.17
N LEU A 150 0.87 -1.30 0.92
CA LEU A 150 1.57 -2.22 1.81
C LEU A 150 1.59 -1.60 3.22
N ILE A 151 1.28 -2.38 4.26
CA ILE A 151 1.40 -1.92 5.65
C ILE A 151 2.49 -2.71 6.35
N ILE A 152 3.38 -1.96 7.00
CA ILE A 152 4.48 -2.45 7.83
C ILE A 152 4.18 -2.02 9.27
N ASP A 153 4.36 -2.93 10.23
CA ASP A 153 4.17 -2.64 11.65
C ASP A 153 5.36 -1.90 12.27
N GLU A 154 5.24 -1.55 13.54
CA GLU A 154 6.20 -0.80 14.35
C GLU A 154 7.58 -1.49 14.44
N SER A 155 7.63 -2.80 14.23
CA SER A 155 8.86 -3.59 14.23
C SER A 155 9.58 -3.62 12.87
N GLY A 156 8.92 -3.13 11.81
CA GLY A 156 9.40 -3.21 10.44
C GLY A 156 8.94 -4.46 9.69
N LYS A 157 7.96 -5.20 10.20
CA LYS A 157 7.41 -6.40 9.57
C LYS A 157 6.16 -6.08 8.75
N VAL A 158 6.02 -6.70 7.58
CA VAL A 158 4.81 -6.55 6.76
C VAL A 158 3.61 -7.25 7.43
N VAL A 159 2.54 -6.51 7.64
CA VAL A 159 1.27 -7.00 8.21
C VAL A 159 0.10 -6.94 7.24
N LEU A 160 0.20 -6.10 6.19
CA LEU A 160 -0.71 -6.12 5.05
C LEU A 160 0.09 -6.08 3.75
N PRO A 161 0.38 -7.23 3.13
CA PRO A 161 1.21 -7.31 1.92
C PRO A 161 0.55 -6.72 0.67
N LYS A 162 -0.80 -6.70 0.63
CA LYS A 162 -1.55 -6.37 -0.59
C LYS A 162 -2.97 -5.83 -0.28
N ALA A 163 -3.23 -4.51 -0.35
CA ALA A 163 -4.55 -3.86 -0.64
C ALA A 163 -4.58 -2.87 -1.85
N VAL A 164 -5.49 -3.02 -2.83
CA VAL A 164 -5.54 -2.17 -4.06
C VAL A 164 -6.46 -0.95 -3.93
N LYS A 165 -7.24 -0.90 -2.85
CA LYS A 165 -8.16 0.18 -2.50
C LYS A 165 -7.85 0.63 -1.09
N VAL A 166 -7.86 1.94 -0.85
CA VAL A 166 -7.60 2.52 0.48
C VAL A 166 -8.69 2.08 1.46
N GLU A 167 -9.91 1.91 0.96
CA GLU A 167 -11.10 1.51 1.72
C GLU A 167 -11.21 0.00 1.90
N HIS A 168 -10.17 -0.76 1.55
CA HIS A 168 -10.13 -2.18 1.88
C HIS A 168 -10.26 -2.32 3.41
N PRO A 169 -11.19 -3.15 3.94
CA PRO A 169 -11.44 -3.24 5.38
C PRO A 169 -10.18 -3.49 6.22
N ASP A 170 -9.27 -4.32 5.69
CA ASP A 170 -7.99 -4.61 6.35
C ASP A 170 -7.04 -3.40 6.45
N VAL A 171 -7.15 -2.38 5.60
CA VAL A 171 -6.27 -1.20 5.67
C VAL A 171 -6.49 -0.47 6.97
N LEU A 172 -7.72 0.02 7.21
CA LEU A 172 -8.00 0.79 8.42
C LEU A 172 -7.79 -0.07 9.67
N LYS A 173 -8.25 -1.33 9.64
CA LYS A 173 -8.04 -2.29 10.72
C LYS A 173 -6.55 -2.44 11.06
N LYS A 174 -5.68 -2.65 10.06
CA LYS A 174 -4.24 -2.83 10.30
C LYS A 174 -3.54 -1.55 10.74
N LEU A 175 -4.07 -0.37 10.43
CA LEU A 175 -3.52 0.89 10.92
C LEU A 175 -3.92 1.18 12.37
N THR A 176 -5.08 0.72 12.85
CA THR A 176 -5.61 1.07 14.17
C THR A 176 -5.41 0.02 15.27
N GLU A 177 -5.13 -1.24 14.91
CA GLU A 177 -4.84 -2.35 15.85
C GLU A 177 -3.62 -2.11 16.76
#